data_AF-A0A3C0HC31-F1
#
_entry.id   AF-A0A3C0HC31-F1
#
_cell.length_a   1.000
_cell.length_b   1.000
_cell.length_c   1.000
_cell.angle_alpha   90.00
_cell.angle_beta   90.00
_cell.angle_gamma   90.00
#
_symmetry.space_group_name_H-M   'P 1'
#
loop_
_entity.id
_entity.type
_entity.pdbx_description
1 polymer ?
#
loop_
_entity_poly.entity_id
_entity_poly.type
_entity_poly.pdbx_seq_one_letter_code
_entity_poly.pdbx_strand_id
1 'polypeptide(L)'
;MDLTTLKSRVNDYHEILGNIKSFRQDWKRTLRSMIIKTLEEVIKETKLSADIVIKDQVENLEAIVLDLGRAHSGMQEKVEDTDIKKTIIKNQGALVYQQLFNGKVMVMIVYPYIDGYGEPRPPKNLEILRPHELGQEYIIRHMEEFLNEVTQWEDYDDDLPEKSVIGFNKPIDSQQETLEN
;
A
#
# COMPACT_ATOMS: atom_id res chain seq x y z
N MET A 1 -25.50 3.21 -44.28
CA MET A 1 -24.99 3.11 -42.90
C MET A 1 -23.76 3.99 -42.80
N ASP A 2 -23.76 4.96 -41.90
CA ASP A 2 -22.58 5.79 -41.60
C ASP A 2 -21.76 5.11 -40.51
N LEU A 3 -20.51 4.77 -40.81
CA LEU A 3 -19.59 4.06 -39.91
C LEU A 3 -18.50 4.96 -39.33
N THR A 4 -18.59 6.28 -39.53
CA THR A 4 -17.53 7.23 -39.15
C THR A 4 -17.24 7.18 -37.65
N THR A 5 -18.29 7.21 -36.81
CA THR A 5 -18.15 7.09 -35.35
C THR A 5 -17.56 5.75 -34.93
N LEU A 6 -17.91 4.66 -35.61
CA LEU A 6 -17.38 3.33 -35.31
C LEU A 6 -15.88 3.25 -35.63
N LYS A 7 -15.46 3.81 -36.78
CA LYS A 7 -14.04 3.85 -37.17
C LYS A 7 -13.20 4.60 -36.13
N SER A 8 -13.70 5.74 -35.64
CA SER A 8 -13.00 6.49 -34.58
C SER A 8 -12.82 5.63 -33.33
N ARG A 9 -13.89 4.99 -32.84
CA ARG A 9 -13.81 4.14 -31.63
C ARG A 9 -12.87 2.94 -31.79
N VAL A 10 -12.81 2.36 -32.99
CA VAL A 10 -11.87 1.26 -33.29
C VAL A 10 -10.42 1.77 -33.26
N ASN A 11 -10.16 2.96 -33.80
CA ASN A 11 -8.84 3.57 -33.74
C ASN A 11 -8.41 3.85 -32.29
N ASP A 12 -9.29 4.45 -31.49
CA ASP A 12 -9.02 4.72 -30.06
C ASP A 12 -8.70 3.42 -29.32
N TYR A 13 -9.46 2.36 -29.58
CA TYR A 13 -9.22 1.04 -28.99
C TYR A 13 -7.83 0.49 -29.36
N HIS A 14 -7.44 0.57 -30.63
CA HIS A 14 -6.11 0.14 -31.08
C HIS A 14 -4.98 0.96 -30.44
N GLU A 15 -5.17 2.27 -30.29
CA GLU A 15 -4.22 3.15 -29.62
C GLU A 15 -4.03 2.73 -28.16
N ILE A 16 -5.11 2.48 -27.42
CA ILE A 16 -5.05 2.02 -26.04
C ILE A 16 -4.31 0.68 -25.93
N LEU A 17 -4.55 -0.27 -26.84
CA LEU A 17 -3.80 -1.53 -26.86
C LEU A 17 -2.31 -1.33 -27.13
N GLY A 18 -1.94 -0.37 -27.97
CA GLY A 18 -0.56 0.05 -28.20
C GLY A 18 0.08 0.61 -26.94
N ASN A 19 -0.63 1.52 -26.26
CA ASN A 19 -0.18 2.16 -25.03
C ASN A 19 0.06 1.14 -23.91
N ILE A 20 -0.84 0.16 -23.72
CA ILE A 20 -0.67 -0.90 -22.71
C ILE A 20 0.65 -1.66 -22.93
N LYS A 21 1.00 -1.97 -24.19
CA LYS A 21 2.26 -2.64 -24.51
C LYS A 21 3.47 -1.76 -24.19
N SER A 22 3.41 -0.48 -24.56
CA SER A 22 4.48 0.49 -24.24
C SER A 22 4.68 0.61 -22.74
N PHE A 23 3.60 0.78 -21.97
CA PHE A 23 3.67 0.95 -20.53
C PHE A 23 4.30 -0.25 -19.82
N ARG A 24 3.98 -1.47 -20.26
CA ARG A 24 4.61 -2.69 -19.72
C ARG A 24 6.10 -2.77 -20.06
N GLN A 25 6.51 -2.28 -21.23
CA GLN A 25 7.93 -2.20 -21.58
C GLN A 25 8.66 -1.15 -20.75
N ASP A 26 8.07 0.02 -20.54
CA ASP A 26 8.65 1.09 -19.71
C ASP A 26 8.83 0.62 -18.26
N TRP A 27 7.84 -0.09 -17.71
CA TRP A 27 7.95 -0.73 -16.40
C TRP A 27 9.20 -1.60 -16.28
N LYS A 28 9.35 -2.55 -17.21
CA LYS A 28 10.44 -3.55 -17.20
C LYS A 28 11.82 -2.94 -17.47
N ARG A 29 11.90 -1.95 -18.36
CA ARG A 29 13.18 -1.42 -18.84
C ARG A 29 13.76 -0.33 -17.93
N THR A 30 12.91 0.52 -17.36
CA THR A 30 13.37 1.74 -16.69
C THR A 30 12.69 1.96 -15.34
N LEU A 31 11.36 1.92 -15.29
CA LEU A 31 10.63 2.43 -14.13
C LEU A 31 10.84 1.61 -12.87
N ARG A 32 10.83 0.27 -12.96
CA ARG A 32 11.07 -0.61 -11.81
C ARG A 32 12.40 -0.31 -11.13
N SER A 33 13.47 -0.23 -11.90
CA SER A 33 14.81 0.07 -11.38
C SER A 33 14.90 1.49 -10.80
N MET A 34 14.22 2.47 -11.41
CA MET A 34 14.18 3.84 -10.92
C MET A 34 13.48 3.93 -9.55
N ILE A 35 12.33 3.26 -9.38
CA ILE A 35 11.61 3.20 -8.11
C ILE A 35 12.49 2.59 -7.02
N ILE A 36 13.05 1.41 -7.27
CA ILE A 36 13.90 0.70 -6.29
C ILE A 36 15.07 1.58 -5.87
N LYS A 37 15.82 2.13 -6.83
CA LYS A 37 16.99 2.96 -6.56
C LYS A 37 16.62 4.20 -5.73
N THR A 38 15.51 4.86 -6.06
CA THR A 38 15.04 6.04 -5.31
C THR A 38 14.67 5.67 -3.88
N LEU A 39 13.95 4.57 -3.68
CA LEU A 39 13.59 4.10 -2.34
C LEU A 39 14.83 3.71 -1.52
N GLU A 40 15.80 3.02 -2.13
CA GLU A 40 17.08 2.69 -1.49
C GLU A 40 17.86 3.94 -1.06
N GLU A 41 17.91 4.96 -1.92
CA GLU A 41 18.51 6.26 -1.60
C GLU A 41 17.80 6.93 -0.42
N VAL A 42 16.46 6.98 -0.43
CA VAL A 42 15.68 7.54 0.68
C VAL A 42 15.93 6.79 1.99
N ILE A 43 15.90 5.45 1.98
CA ILE A 43 16.20 4.63 3.16
C ILE A 43 17.58 4.96 3.72
N LYS A 44 18.59 5.01 2.84
CA LYS A 44 19.98 5.26 3.23
C LYS A 44 20.18 6.66 3.84
N GLU A 45 19.64 7.70 3.20
CA GLU A 45 19.83 9.09 3.64
C GLU A 45 19.04 9.41 4.92
N THR A 46 17.83 8.85 5.05
CA THR A 46 16.96 9.08 6.22
C THR A 46 17.25 8.15 7.39
N LYS A 47 17.98 7.05 7.15
CA LYS A 47 18.16 5.93 8.09
C LYS A 47 16.85 5.29 8.54
N LEU A 48 15.81 5.37 7.70
CA LEU A 48 14.55 4.69 7.93
C LEU A 48 14.78 3.18 7.93
N SER A 49 14.28 2.49 8.95
CA SER A 49 14.30 1.03 9.00
C SER A 49 13.16 0.48 8.14
N ALA A 50 13.46 0.14 6.89
CA ALA A 50 12.51 -0.42 5.94
C ALA A 50 13.19 -1.39 4.99
N ASP A 51 12.44 -2.38 4.51
CA ASP A 51 12.87 -3.33 3.50
C ASP A 51 12.14 -3.07 2.17
N ILE A 52 12.84 -3.27 1.05
CA ILE A 52 12.21 -3.25 -0.27
C ILE A 52 11.95 -4.68 -0.72
N VAL A 53 10.69 -5.06 -0.81
CA VAL A 53 10.23 -6.38 -1.25
C VAL A 53 9.66 -6.29 -2.66
N ILE A 54 10.20 -7.12 -3.56
CA ILE A 54 9.71 -7.22 -4.92
C ILE A 54 8.79 -8.43 -5.02
N LYS A 55 7.56 -8.22 -5.51
CA LYS A 55 6.57 -9.26 -5.78
C LYS A 55 6.41 -9.39 -7.29
N ASP A 56 7.06 -10.38 -7.89
CA ASP A 56 7.07 -10.61 -9.34
C ASP A 56 6.59 -12.02 -9.74
N GLN A 57 5.76 -12.65 -8.88
CA GLN A 57 5.22 -13.98 -9.13
C GLN A 57 4.27 -14.02 -10.35
N VAL A 58 3.65 -12.89 -10.69
CA VAL A 58 2.74 -12.77 -11.83
C VAL A 58 3.29 -11.71 -12.78
N GLU A 59 3.66 -12.15 -13.99
CA GLU A 59 4.19 -11.26 -15.01
C GLU A 59 3.16 -10.18 -15.40
N ASN A 60 3.62 -8.93 -15.51
CA ASN A 60 2.78 -7.75 -15.79
C ASN A 60 1.79 -7.38 -14.67
N LEU A 61 1.98 -7.92 -13.48
CA LEU A 61 1.26 -7.56 -12.24
C LEU A 61 2.25 -7.43 -11.07
N GLU A 62 3.49 -7.05 -11.40
CA GLU A 62 4.57 -6.92 -10.42
C GLU A 62 4.29 -5.78 -9.44
N ALA A 63 4.80 -5.91 -8.22
CA ALA A 63 4.76 -4.83 -7.22
C ALA A 63 6.12 -4.64 -6.55
N ILE A 64 6.42 -3.39 -6.22
CA ILE A 64 7.53 -2.99 -5.36
C ILE A 64 6.91 -2.47 -4.08
N VAL A 65 7.29 -3.07 -2.96
CA VAL A 65 6.75 -2.77 -1.64
C VAL A 65 7.88 -2.26 -0.77
N LEU A 66 7.78 -1.03 -0.29
CA LEU A 66 8.57 -0.57 0.84
C LEU A 66 7.83 -0.96 2.12
N ASP A 67 8.37 -1.91 2.87
CA ASP A 67 7.76 -2.49 4.06
C ASP A 67 8.50 -1.98 5.32
N LEU A 68 7.77 -1.37 6.26
CA LEU A 68 8.33 -0.99 7.56
C LEU A 68 8.50 -2.20 8.49
N GLY A 69 8.01 -3.37 8.09
CA GLY A 69 8.21 -4.63 8.79
C GLY A 69 7.21 -4.83 9.92
N ARG A 70 7.62 -5.69 10.87
CA ARG A 70 6.78 -6.15 11.97
C ARG A 70 7.44 -5.84 13.29
N ALA A 71 6.62 -5.46 14.28
CA ALA A 71 7.06 -5.19 15.63
C ALA A 71 6.13 -5.85 16.66
N HIS A 72 6.61 -6.03 17.88
CA HIS A 72 5.73 -6.33 19.00
C HIS A 72 4.79 -5.13 19.24
N SER A 73 3.49 -5.37 19.37
CA SER A 73 2.53 -4.29 19.60
C SER A 73 2.56 -3.73 21.03
N GLY A 74 3.29 -4.38 21.94
CA GLY A 74 3.24 -4.13 23.38
C GLY A 74 2.05 -4.80 24.07
N MET A 75 1.08 -5.34 23.30
CA MET A 75 -0.08 -6.06 23.82
C MET A 75 0.19 -7.56 23.91
N GLN A 76 -0.45 -8.18 24.89
CA GLN A 76 -0.39 -9.61 25.13
C GLN A 76 -1.79 -10.14 25.38
N GLU A 77 -2.11 -11.26 24.75
CA GLU A 77 -3.34 -12.00 24.96
C GLU A 77 -3.08 -13.14 25.94
N LYS A 78 -3.90 -13.24 26.99
CA LYS A 78 -3.85 -14.39 27.90
C LYS A 78 -4.55 -15.57 27.23
N VAL A 79 -3.87 -16.69 27.13
CA VAL A 79 -4.49 -17.93 26.64
C VAL A 79 -5.42 -18.45 27.74
N GLU A 80 -6.68 -18.72 27.40
CA GLU A 80 -7.71 -19.19 28.33
C GLU A 80 -7.21 -20.33 29.22
N ASP A 81 -7.56 -20.26 30.50
CA ASP A 81 -7.22 -21.25 31.53
C ASP A 81 -5.71 -21.59 31.67
N THR A 82 -4.83 -20.70 31.21
CA THR A 82 -3.37 -20.82 31.41
C THR A 82 -2.73 -19.52 31.87
N ASP A 83 -1.51 -19.59 32.42
CA ASP A 83 -0.68 -18.41 32.68
C ASP A 83 0.16 -17.99 31.46
N ILE A 84 -0.11 -18.57 30.29
CA ILE A 84 0.62 -18.30 29.05
C ILE A 84 0.11 -17.00 28.43
N LYS A 85 1.05 -16.16 28.01
CA LYS A 85 0.77 -14.90 27.29
C LYS A 85 1.27 -14.98 25.87
N LYS A 86 0.38 -14.82 24.90
CA LYS A 86 0.71 -14.72 23.48
C LYS A 86 0.98 -13.26 23.14
N THR A 87 2.15 -12.99 22.56
CA THR A 87 2.47 -11.64 22.12
C THR A 87 1.77 -11.33 20.81
N ILE A 88 1.18 -10.15 20.71
CA ILE A 88 0.49 -9.69 19.52
C ILE A 88 1.47 -8.92 18.65
N ILE A 89 1.40 -9.16 17.33
CA ILE A 89 2.29 -8.54 16.34
C ILE A 89 1.56 -7.36 15.71
N LYS A 90 2.31 -6.28 15.48
CA LYS A 90 1.90 -5.11 14.71
C LYS A 90 2.62 -5.13 13.36
N ASN A 91 1.86 -4.96 12.28
CA ASN A 91 2.41 -4.57 10.99
C ASN A 91 2.57 -3.04 10.97
N GLN A 92 3.74 -2.56 10.56
CA GLN A 92 4.09 -1.14 10.64
C GLN A 92 3.67 -0.33 9.40
N GLY A 93 3.01 -0.97 8.43
CA GLY A 93 2.55 -0.34 7.20
C GLY A 93 3.56 -0.43 6.06
N ALA A 94 3.07 -0.11 4.86
CA ALA A 94 3.88 -0.21 3.63
C ALA A 94 3.45 0.79 2.56
N LEU A 95 4.41 1.20 1.73
CA LEU A 95 4.15 1.94 0.49
C LEU A 95 4.30 0.98 -0.70
N VAL A 96 3.28 0.92 -1.55
CA VAL A 96 3.19 -0.07 -2.64
C VAL A 96 3.09 0.62 -3.99
N TYR A 97 3.98 0.22 -4.90
CA TYR A 97 3.90 0.53 -6.33
C TYR A 97 3.54 -0.73 -7.08
N GLN A 98 2.31 -0.83 -7.58
CA GLN A 98 1.82 -2.01 -8.28
C GLN A 98 1.49 -1.72 -9.74
N GLN A 99 2.04 -2.53 -10.64
CA GLN A 99 1.59 -2.54 -12.02
C GLN A 99 0.16 -3.11 -12.11
N LEU A 100 -0.70 -2.41 -12.85
CA LEU A 100 -2.06 -2.83 -13.17
C LEU A 100 -2.11 -3.59 -14.50
N PHE A 101 -3.21 -4.31 -14.74
CA PHE A 101 -3.42 -5.08 -15.97
C PHE A 101 -3.30 -4.23 -17.25
N ASN A 102 -3.57 -2.93 -17.18
CA ASN A 102 -3.45 -1.98 -18.29
C ASN A 102 -2.06 -1.32 -18.40
N GLY A 103 -1.07 -1.80 -17.66
CA GLY A 103 0.31 -1.31 -17.67
C GLY A 103 0.55 -0.02 -16.88
N LYS A 104 -0.50 0.62 -16.35
CA LYS A 104 -0.36 1.75 -15.43
C LYS A 104 0.18 1.28 -14.08
N VAL A 105 0.64 2.23 -13.26
CA VAL A 105 1.14 1.99 -11.91
C VAL A 105 0.18 2.61 -10.90
N MET A 106 -0.34 1.78 -10.00
CA MET A 106 -1.08 2.22 -8.83
C MET A 106 -0.09 2.42 -7.68
N VAL A 107 -0.24 3.55 -6.98
CA VAL A 107 0.51 3.84 -5.76
C VAL A 107 -0.46 3.88 -4.60
N MET A 108 -0.19 3.12 -3.54
CA MET A 108 -1.06 3.07 -2.37
C MET A 108 -0.28 2.86 -1.07
N ILE A 109 -0.86 3.34 0.03
CA ILE A 109 -0.39 3.12 1.40
C ILE A 109 -1.22 2.02 2.02
N VAL A 110 -0.54 1.00 2.54
CA VAL A 110 -1.10 0.04 3.48
C VAL A 110 -0.83 0.56 4.88
N TYR A 111 -1.90 0.83 5.63
CA TYR A 111 -1.80 1.33 7.00
C TYR A 111 -1.21 0.31 7.96
N PRO A 112 -0.60 0.76 9.06
CA PRO A 112 -0.30 -0.12 10.18
C PRO A 112 -1.58 -0.78 10.71
N TYR A 113 -1.45 -1.98 11.23
CA TYR A 113 -2.54 -2.70 11.89
C TYR A 113 -2.01 -3.72 12.88
N ILE A 114 -2.86 -4.13 13.82
CA ILE A 114 -2.52 -5.11 14.86
C ILE A 114 -3.18 -6.44 14.50
N ASP A 115 -2.38 -7.51 14.45
CA ASP A 115 -2.87 -8.82 14.06
C ASP A 115 -3.94 -9.31 15.04
N GLY A 116 -5.16 -9.55 14.54
CA GLY A 116 -6.28 -10.06 15.32
C GLY A 116 -7.04 -9.00 16.13
N TYR A 117 -6.70 -7.71 16.02
CA TYR A 117 -7.37 -6.65 16.78
C TYR A 117 -7.80 -5.49 15.89
N GLY A 118 -9.11 -5.18 15.96
CA GLY A 118 -9.74 -4.17 15.15
C GLY A 118 -9.82 -4.55 13.67
N GLU A 119 -10.64 -3.82 12.91
CA GLU A 119 -10.60 -3.90 11.45
C GLU A 119 -9.41 -3.12 10.90
N PRO A 120 -8.55 -3.74 10.06
CA PRO A 120 -7.52 -3.02 9.33
C PRO A 120 -8.16 -1.96 8.44
N ARG A 121 -7.55 -0.77 8.41
CA ARG A 121 -8.00 0.27 7.51
C ARG A 121 -7.82 -0.16 6.05
N PRO A 122 -8.77 0.18 5.16
CA PRO A 122 -8.57 -0.03 3.75
C PRO A 122 -7.33 0.77 3.29
N PRO A 123 -6.54 0.23 2.35
CA PRO A 123 -5.40 0.95 1.80
C PRO A 123 -5.80 2.32 1.23
N LYS A 124 -4.97 3.33 1.44
CA LYS A 124 -5.16 4.65 0.84
C LYS A 124 -4.52 4.66 -0.54
N ASN A 125 -5.34 4.76 -1.59
CA ASN A 125 -4.86 5.01 -2.93
C ASN A 125 -4.33 6.44 -3.03
N LEU A 126 -3.06 6.60 -3.40
CA LEU A 126 -2.47 7.92 -3.66
C LEU A 126 -2.80 8.36 -5.09
N GLU A 127 -2.45 7.54 -6.07
CA GLU A 127 -2.69 7.86 -7.48
C GLU A 127 -2.52 6.64 -8.40
N ILE A 128 -2.98 6.79 -9.65
CA ILE A 128 -2.74 5.83 -10.74
C ILE A 128 -2.12 6.59 -11.91
N LEU A 129 -0.86 6.28 -12.20
CA LEU A 129 -0.04 6.99 -13.18
C LEU A 129 0.33 6.10 -14.37
N ARG A 130 0.57 6.72 -15.52
CA ARG A 130 1.30 6.09 -16.62
C ARG A 130 2.78 6.03 -16.24
N PRO A 131 3.54 5.04 -16.75
CA PRO A 131 4.95 4.89 -16.39
C PRO A 131 5.81 6.15 -16.58
N HIS A 132 5.59 6.92 -17.64
CA HIS A 132 6.35 8.14 -17.92
C HIS A 132 5.95 9.34 -17.06
N GLU A 133 4.82 9.27 -16.35
CA GLU A 133 4.37 10.32 -15.42
C GLU A 133 5.00 10.14 -14.03
N LEU A 134 5.53 8.95 -13.71
CA LEU A 134 6.11 8.65 -12.41
C LEU A 134 7.63 8.96 -12.39
N GLY A 135 7.96 10.16 -11.92
CA GLY A 135 9.34 10.62 -11.69
C GLY A 135 9.87 10.36 -10.27
N GLN A 136 11.13 10.71 -10.05
CA GLN A 136 11.79 10.58 -8.74
C GLN A 136 11.14 11.48 -7.68
N GLU A 137 10.76 12.69 -8.08
CA GLU A 137 10.07 13.68 -7.25
C GLU A 137 8.72 13.20 -6.74
N TYR A 138 8.00 12.41 -7.55
CA TYR A 138 6.74 11.78 -7.14
C TYR A 138 6.99 10.73 -6.07
N ILE A 139 8.02 9.89 -6.22
CA ILE A 139 8.37 8.87 -5.23
C ILE A 139 8.70 9.51 -3.88
N ILE A 140 9.46 10.62 -3.88
CA ILE A 140 9.78 11.38 -2.66
C ILE A 140 8.49 11.90 -2.01
N ARG A 141 7.58 12.50 -2.78
CA ARG A 141 6.29 12.96 -2.26
C ARG A 141 5.44 11.82 -1.69
N HIS A 142 5.42 10.65 -2.34
CA HIS A 142 4.71 9.49 -1.81
C HIS A 142 5.33 9.00 -0.49
N MET A 143 6.66 9.08 -0.35
CA MET A 143 7.36 8.77 0.89
C MET A 143 6.98 9.72 2.02
N GLU A 144 6.92 11.03 1.75
CA GLU A 144 6.48 12.03 2.73
C GLU A 144 5.06 11.76 3.20
N GLU A 145 4.15 11.52 2.26
CA GLU A 145 2.75 11.20 2.57
C GLU A 145 2.62 9.89 3.34
N PHE A 146 3.38 8.87 2.96
CA PHE A 146 3.42 7.59 3.66
C PHE A 146 3.87 7.73 5.12
N LEU A 147 4.97 8.43 5.36
CA LEU A 147 5.48 8.64 6.71
C LEU A 147 4.52 9.49 7.54
N ASN A 148 3.88 10.50 6.95
CA ASN A 148 2.86 11.29 7.62
C ASN A 148 1.67 10.42 8.05
N GLU A 149 1.14 9.58 7.17
CA GLU A 149 0.01 8.69 7.47
C GLU A 149 0.35 7.66 8.56
N VAL A 150 1.53 7.03 8.49
CA VAL A 150 1.97 6.08 9.54
C VAL A 150 2.20 6.80 10.87
N THR A 151 2.80 7.98 10.86
CA THR A 151 3.03 8.77 12.09
C THR A 151 1.71 9.16 12.74
N GLN A 152 0.74 9.63 11.95
CA GLN A 152 -0.59 9.98 12.46
C GLN A 152 -1.36 8.77 12.99
N TRP A 153 -1.13 7.58 12.42
CA TRP A 153 -1.71 6.36 12.94
C TRP A 153 -1.12 5.97 14.30
N GLU A 154 0.19 6.16 14.50
CA GLU A 154 0.85 5.89 15.80
C GLU A 154 0.53 6.96 16.85
N ASP A 155 0.45 8.23 16.45
CA ASP A 155 0.08 9.39 17.29
C ASP A 155 -1.44 9.50 17.47
N TYR A 156 -2.13 8.36 17.50
CA TYR A 156 -3.56 8.32 17.69
C TYR A 156 -3.94 8.76 19.11
N ASP A 157 -4.78 9.78 19.18
CA ASP A 157 -5.35 10.33 20.41
C ASP A 157 -6.87 10.12 20.37
N ASP A 158 -7.39 9.28 21.27
CA ASP A 158 -8.80 8.91 21.37
C ASP A 158 -9.67 9.98 22.06
N ASP A 159 -9.06 11.02 22.63
CA ASP A 159 -9.76 12.15 23.25
C ASP A 159 -10.24 13.18 22.21
N LEU A 160 -9.84 13.06 20.94
CA LEU A 160 -10.23 13.98 19.86
C LEU A 160 -11.39 13.42 19.01
N PRO A 161 -12.58 14.06 19.01
CA PRO A 161 -13.80 13.52 18.42
C PRO A 161 -13.80 13.35 16.90
N GLU A 162 -12.81 13.91 16.17
CA GLU A 162 -12.78 13.90 14.69
C GLU A 162 -11.82 12.88 14.08
N LYS A 163 -10.98 12.23 14.89
CA LYS A 163 -10.02 11.23 14.41
C LYS A 163 -10.58 9.85 14.75
N SER A 164 -11.41 9.25 13.91
CA SER A 164 -11.75 7.82 14.05
C SER A 164 -10.64 6.98 13.39
N VAL A 165 -9.48 6.95 14.08
CA VAL A 165 -8.17 6.32 13.78
C VAL A 165 -8.21 4.82 13.49
N ILE A 166 -9.09 4.12 14.16
CA ILE A 166 -8.88 2.68 14.37
C ILE A 166 -10.17 1.91 14.20
N GLY A 167 -10.05 0.69 13.68
CA GLY A 167 -11.07 -0.36 13.75
C GLY A 167 -11.49 -0.76 15.17
N PHE A 168 -11.18 0.04 16.19
CA PHE A 168 -11.84 0.04 17.52
C PHE A 168 -13.06 0.97 17.52
N ASN A 169 -13.84 1.02 16.43
CA ASN A 169 -15.10 1.76 16.37
C ASN A 169 -16.21 1.18 17.26
N LYS A 170 -15.89 0.15 18.05
CA LYS A 170 -16.83 -0.39 19.02
C LYS A 170 -16.18 -0.50 20.41
N PRO A 171 -16.95 -0.24 21.49
CA PRO A 171 -16.49 -0.42 22.87
C PRO A 171 -15.89 -1.81 23.07
N ILE A 172 -14.88 -1.93 23.94
CA ILE A 172 -14.16 -3.19 24.25
C ILE A 172 -15.14 -4.35 24.53
N ASP A 173 -16.26 -4.08 25.18
CA ASP A 173 -17.30 -5.07 25.51
C ASP A 173 -18.01 -5.70 24.29
N SER A 174 -17.94 -5.06 23.12
CA SER A 174 -18.60 -5.53 21.89
C SER A 174 -17.66 -6.24 20.91
N GLN A 175 -16.38 -6.40 21.28
CA GLN A 175 -15.38 -7.13 20.49
C GLN A 175 -15.23 -8.59 20.96
N GLN A 176 -15.86 -8.95 22.09
CA GLN A 176 -15.90 -10.32 22.61
C GLN A 176 -16.91 -11.22 21.87
N GLU A 177 -17.91 -10.66 21.17
CA GLU A 177 -18.95 -11.46 20.48
C GLU A 177 -18.48 -12.12 19.17
N THR A 178 -17.29 -11.80 18.65
CA THR A 178 -16.80 -12.36 17.38
C THR A 178 -15.92 -13.60 17.51
N LEU A 179 -15.68 -14.09 18.73
CA LEU A 179 -14.96 -15.35 18.99
C LEU A 179 -15.89 -16.56 19.18
N GLU A 180 -17.21 -16.35 19.19
CA GLU A 180 -18.21 -17.43 19.19
C GLU A 180 -18.91 -17.50 17.84
N ASN A 181 -18.27 -18.13 16.83
CA ASN A 181 -18.92 -18.86 15.73
C ASN A 181 -17.91 -19.69 14.91
#